data_AF-A0A0N6WE03-F1
#
_entry.id   AF-A0A0N6WE03-F1
#
_cell.length_a   1.000
_cell.length_b   1.000
_cell.length_c   1.000
_cell.angle_alpha   90.00
_cell.angle_beta   90.00
_cell.angle_gamma   90.00
#
_symmetry.space_group_name_H-M   'P 1'
#
loop_
_entity.id
_entity.type
_entity.pdbx_description
1 polymer ?
#
loop_
_entity_poly.entity_id
_entity_poly.type
_entity_poly.pdbx_seq_one_letter_code
_entity_poly.pdbx_strand_id
1 'polypeptide(L)' 'MLTKKELDSRKCLEYSCFEQLVPQNHLLRKIDKIIHFDFIYDEVGDLYSAVGRPSIDPIVLIKIVMIQYLFGIPFMR' A
#
# COMPACT_ATOMS: atom_id res chain seq x y z
N MET A 1 -28.48 16.04 41.81
CA MET A 1 -27.78 14.77 42.11
C MET A 1 -26.53 14.68 41.24
N LEU A 2 -25.38 14.35 41.82
CA LEU A 2 -24.14 14.14 41.05
C LEU A 2 -24.22 12.79 40.33
N THR A 3 -24.33 12.81 39.01
CA THR A 3 -24.21 11.61 38.19
C THR A 3 -22.74 11.37 37.89
N LYS A 4 -22.13 10.32 38.46
CA LYS A 4 -20.82 9.84 38.03
C LYS A 4 -20.94 9.29 36.62
N LYS A 5 -20.36 9.97 35.63
CA LYS A 5 -20.00 9.34 34.37
C LYS A 5 -18.69 8.60 34.60
N GLU A 6 -18.77 7.30 34.85
CA GLU A 6 -17.63 6.42 34.59
C GLU A 6 -17.52 6.26 33.08
N LEU A 7 -16.91 7.26 32.45
CA LEU A 7 -16.20 7.02 31.21
C LEU A 7 -14.99 6.19 31.60
N ASP A 8 -15.13 4.87 31.50
CA ASP A 8 -13.95 4.02 31.40
C ASP A 8 -13.28 4.34 30.05
N SER A 9 -12.60 5.48 30.00
CA SER A 9 -11.80 5.96 28.86
C SER A 9 -10.53 5.12 28.68
N ARG A 10 -10.50 3.90 29.20
CA ARG A 10 -9.32 3.04 29.28
C ARG A 10 -9.65 1.72 28.61
N LYS A 11 -9.15 1.58 27.37
CA LYS A 11 -9.09 0.38 26.51
C LYS A 11 -10.19 0.25 25.43
N CYS A 12 -10.39 1.28 24.62
CA CYS A 12 -10.72 1.01 23.21
C CYS A 12 -9.40 0.73 22.46
N LEU A 13 -9.06 -0.54 22.28
CA LEU A 13 -8.08 -0.92 21.26
C LEU A 13 -8.77 -0.81 19.91
N GLU A 14 -8.59 0.31 19.20
CA GLU A 14 -9.03 0.43 17.80
C GLU A 14 -8.10 -0.40 16.91
N TYR A 15 -8.49 -1.65 16.67
CA TYR A 15 -7.91 -2.45 15.60
C TYR A 15 -8.56 -2.03 14.27
N SER A 16 -7.93 -1.10 13.56
CA SER A 16 -8.33 -0.75 12.19
C SER A 16 -7.51 -1.54 11.18
N CYS A 17 -8.16 -2.29 10.29
CA CYS A 17 -7.47 -2.93 9.17
C CYS A 17 -7.16 -1.86 8.11
N PHE A 18 -5.91 -1.80 7.63
CA PHE A 18 -5.50 -0.84 6.59
C PHE A 18 -6.36 -0.93 5.33
N GLU A 19 -6.84 -2.12 4.97
CA GLU A 19 -7.73 -2.26 3.83
C GLU A 19 -9.07 -1.56 4.01
N GLN A 20 -9.60 -1.51 5.23
CA GLN A 20 -10.88 -0.87 5.52
C GLN A 20 -10.80 0.66 5.43
N LEU A 21 -9.60 1.23 5.53
CA LEU A 21 -9.36 2.66 5.39
C LEU A 21 -9.39 3.13 3.92
N VAL A 22 -9.22 2.23 2.96
CA VAL A 22 -9.23 2.56 1.52
C VAL A 22 -10.65 2.38 0.96
N PRO A 23 -11.28 3.43 0.41
CA PRO A 23 -12.63 3.35 -0.15
C PRO A 23 -12.79 2.19 -1.16
N GLN A 24 -13.92 1.49 -1.12
CA GLN A 24 -14.14 0.32 -1.98
C GLN A 24 -14.13 0.67 -3.48
N ASN A 25 -14.57 1.88 -3.83
CA ASN A 25 -14.59 2.39 -5.20
C ASN A 25 -13.28 3.11 -5.61
N HIS A 26 -12.20 2.99 -4.82
CA HIS A 26 -10.95 3.67 -5.09
C HIS A 26 -10.29 3.18 -6.40
N LEU A 27 -9.71 4.10 -7.18
CA LEU A 27 -9.10 3.80 -8.48
C LEU A 27 -8.05 2.70 -8.41
N LEU A 28 -7.17 2.74 -7.41
CA LEU A 28 -6.12 1.74 -7.24
C LEU A 28 -6.67 0.32 -7.01
N ARG A 29 -7.83 0.17 -6.36
CA ARG A 29 -8.49 -1.14 -6.21
C ARG A 29 -9.02 -1.67 -7.54
N LYS A 30 -9.38 -0.80 -8.48
CA LYS A 30 -9.81 -1.20 -9.83
C LYS A 30 -8.61 -1.62 -10.67
N ILE A 31 -7.52 -0.86 -10.59
CA ILE A 31 -6.26 -1.15 -11.30
C ILE A 31 -5.70 -2.49 -10.84
N ASP A 32 -5.59 -2.71 -9.53
CA ASP A 32 -5.04 -3.95 -8.96
C ASP A 32 -5.87 -5.21 -9.31
N LYS A 33 -7.17 -5.04 -9.61
CA LYS A 33 -8.04 -6.13 -10.10
C LYS A 33 -7.88 -6.44 -11.59
N ILE A 34 -7.43 -5.48 -12.38
CA ILE A 34 -7.40 -5.59 -13.85
C ILE A 34 -5.99 -5.93 -14.34
N ILE A 35 -4.97 -5.41 -13.66
CA ILE A 35 -3.58 -5.54 -14.08
C ILE A 35 -2.89 -6.62 -13.24
N HIS A 36 -2.48 -7.69 -13.91
CA HIS A 36 -1.53 -8.65 -13.36
C HIS A 36 -0.11 -8.14 -13.62
N PHE A 37 0.66 -7.90 -12.55
CA PHE A 37 2.00 -7.30 -12.64
C PHE A 37 3.12 -8.34 -12.82
N ASP A 38 2.79 -9.63 -12.83
CA ASP A 38 3.75 -10.73 -12.83
C ASP A 38 4.66 -10.71 -14.06
N PHE A 39 4.20 -10.17 -15.19
CA PHE A 39 5.00 -10.00 -16.41
C PHE A 39 6.29 -9.20 -16.18
N ILE A 40 6.32 -8.34 -15.15
CA ILE A 40 7.51 -7.55 -14.83
C ILE A 40 8.68 -8.47 -14.46
N TYR A 41 8.42 -9.59 -13.75
CA TYR A 41 9.48 -10.52 -13.39
C TYR A 41 10.14 -11.15 -14.61
N ASP A 42 9.35 -11.47 -15.64
CA ASP A 42 9.84 -12.03 -16.90
C ASP A 42 10.73 -11.02 -17.64
N GLU A 43 10.36 -9.73 -17.61
CA GLU A 43 11.09 -8.67 -18.31
C GLU A 43 12.41 -8.27 -17.62
N VAL A 44 12.46 -8.29 -16.29
CA VAL A 44 13.61 -7.77 -15.54
C VAL A 44 14.42 -8.82 -14.81
N GLY A 45 13.98 -10.08 -14.77
CA GLY A 45 14.58 -11.15 -13.97
C GLY A 45 16.09 -11.28 -14.17
N ASP A 46 16.56 -11.22 -15.42
CA ASP A 46 17.97 -11.33 -15.78
C ASP A 46 18.85 -10.17 -15.27
N LEU A 47 18.24 -9.03 -14.93
CA LEU A 47 18.93 -7.85 -14.40
C LEU A 47 19.16 -7.94 -12.88
N TYR A 48 18.51 -8.89 -12.21
CA TYR A 48 18.61 -9.08 -10.76
C TYR A 48 19.49 -10.27 -10.42
N SER A 49 20.39 -10.09 -9.45
CA SER A 49 21.24 -11.17 -8.97
C SER A 49 20.48 -12.08 -8.00
N ALA A 50 20.61 -13.39 -8.18
CA ALA A 50 20.13 -14.38 -7.21
C ALA A 50 20.96 -14.41 -5.91
N VAL A 51 22.15 -13.82 -5.91
CA VAL A 51 23.10 -13.81 -4.78
C VAL A 51 23.40 -12.37 -4.38
N GLY A 52 23.35 -12.08 -3.07
CA GLY A 52 23.70 -10.77 -2.52
C GLY A 52 22.61 -10.20 -1.62
N ARG A 53 22.63 -8.87 -1.45
CA ARG A 53 21.59 -8.16 -0.70
C ARG A 53 20.30 -8.13 -1.53
N PRO A 54 19.15 -8.59 -0.99
CA PRO A 54 17.89 -8.52 -1.71
C PRO A 54 17.56 -7.05 -2.01
N SER A 55 17.31 -6.76 -3.27
CA SER A 55 16.79 -5.49 -3.74
C SER A 55 15.30 -5.35 -3.41
N ILE A 56 14.77 -4.13 -3.57
CA ILE A 56 13.32 -3.91 -3.56
C ILE A 56 12.69 -4.70 -4.70
N ASP A 57 11.53 -5.28 -4.45
CA ASP A 57 10.74 -6.01 -5.44
C ASP A 57 10.43 -5.11 -6.65
N PRO A 58 10.75 -5.54 -7.89
CA PRO A 58 10.51 -4.74 -9.09
C PRO A 58 9.04 -4.35 -9.27
N ILE A 59 8.08 -5.21 -8.87
CA ILE A 59 6.65 -4.86 -8.93
C ILE A 59 6.34 -3.67 -8.03
N VAL A 60 6.91 -3.65 -6.81
CA VAL A 60 6.72 -2.54 -5.86
C VAL A 60 7.29 -1.24 -6.42
N LEU A 61 8.47 -1.29 -7.03
CA LEU A 61 9.10 -0.13 -7.65
C LEU A 61 8.19 0.47 -8.75
N ILE A 62 7.66 -0.37 -9.63
CA ILE A 62 6.73 0.06 -10.68
C ILE A 62 5.43 0.59 -10.10
N LYS A 63 4.87 -0.05 -9.07
CA LYS A 63 3.65 0.44 -8.38
C LYS A 63 3.88 1.83 -7.77
N ILE A 64 5.06 2.11 -7.20
CA ILE A 64 5.39 3.44 -6.67
C ILE A 64 5.39 4.50 -7.78
N VAL A 65 6.08 4.24 -8.89
CA VAL A 65 6.13 5.17 -10.04
C VAL A 65 4.73 5.36 -10.66
N MET A 66 3.94 4.29 -10.73
CA MET A 66 2.57 4.37 -11.22
C MET A 66 1.68 5.25 -10.32
N ILE A 67 1.71 5.05 -9.00
CA ILE A 67 0.99 5.89 -8.04
C ILE A 67 1.44 7.34 -8.17
N GLN A 68 2.75 7.56 -8.26
CA GLN A 68 3.32 8.87 -8.46
C GLN A 68 2.73 9.58 -9.68
N TYR A 69 2.72 8.89 -10.82
CA TYR A 69 2.17 9.41 -12.06
C TYR A 69 0.65 9.67 -11.97
N LEU A 70 -0.11 8.71 -11.44
CA LEU A 70 -1.57 8.79 -11.34
C LEU A 70 -2.06 9.93 -10.45
N PHE A 71 -1.34 10.23 -9.36
CA PHE A 71 -1.71 11.27 -8.40
C PHE A 71 -0.88 12.55 -8.53
N GLY A 72 0.01 12.63 -9.53
CA GLY A 72 0.86 13.80 -9.75
C GLY A 72 1.79 14.11 -8.57
N ILE A 73 2.24 13.08 -7.84
CA ILE A 73 3.10 13.28 -6.67
C ILE A 73 4.48 13.71 -7.18
N PRO A 74 5.02 14.86 -6.76
CA PRO A 74 6.35 15.27 -7.16
C PRO A 74 7.37 14.26 -6.61
N PHE A 75 8.28 13.78 -7.45
CA PHE A 75 9.43 13.02 -6.94
C PHE A 75 10.25 13.96 -6.05
N MET A 76 10.88 13.44 -5.00
CA MET A 76 11.85 14.21 -4.22
C MET A 76 12.83 14.88 -5.20
N ARG A 77 12.77 16.21 -5.25
CA ARG A 77 13.75 17.07 -5.89
C ARG A 77 14.67 17.59 -4.79
#